data_AF-A0A953ZDZ6-F1
#
_entry.id   AF-A0A953ZDZ6-F1
#
_cell.length_a   1.000
_cell.length_b   1.000
_cell.length_c   1.000
_cell.angle_alpha   90.00
_cell.angle_beta   90.00
_cell.angle_gamma   90.00
#
_symmetry.space_group_name_H-M   'P 1'
#
loop_
_entity.id
_entity.type
_entity.pdbx_description
1 polymer ?
#
loop_
_entity_poly.entity_id
_entity_poly.type
_entity_poly.pdbx_seq_one_letter_code
_entity_poly.pdbx_strand_id
1 'polypeptide(L)'
;MEIKNGIPVSPGVAIAPALVLDSESFRIPRRFIRKDEVDTELKRFELARTKAIEEISDIRDSVHSAAKEEVGLIFDAHLRMLDDPLITREIPEKIKTKRYTPEYAVSRVFKKIVKPIKELNDAYFIQRVNDFYDIQKR
;
A
#
# COMPACT_ATOMS: atom_id res chain seq x y z
N MET A 1 31.95 -3.82 -19.47
CA MET A 1 31.81 -3.67 -18.01
C MET A 1 31.22 -2.30 -17.78
N GLU A 2 30.04 -2.21 -17.18
CA GLU A 2 29.37 -0.92 -16.91
C GLU A 2 29.70 -0.50 -15.47
N ILE A 3 30.20 0.73 -15.29
CA ILE A 3 30.41 1.31 -13.96
C ILE A 3 29.29 2.31 -13.70
N LYS A 4 28.51 2.11 -12.65
CA LYS A 4 27.39 2.97 -12.24
C LYS A 4 27.80 3.75 -10.98
N ASN A 5 27.66 5.07 -11.01
CA ASN A 5 27.87 5.92 -9.84
C ASN A 5 26.52 6.18 -9.13
N GLY A 6 26.52 6.25 -7.80
CA GLY A 6 25.32 6.47 -6.98
C GLY A 6 25.63 7.21 -5.68
N ILE A 7 24.61 7.40 -4.83
CA ILE A 7 24.75 8.03 -3.51
C ILE A 7 25.07 6.92 -2.49
N PRO A 8 26.22 6.95 -1.80
CA PRO A 8 26.58 5.93 -0.83
C PRO A 8 25.72 6.05 0.44
N VAL A 9 25.07 4.96 0.83
CA VAL A 9 24.23 4.89 2.06
C VAL A 9 24.94 4.13 3.18
N SER A 10 25.77 3.14 2.86
CA SER A 10 26.51 2.31 3.83
C SER A 10 27.90 1.93 3.27
N PRO A 11 28.97 1.91 4.09
CA PRO A 11 30.31 1.53 3.65
C PRO A 11 30.46 0.01 3.43
N GLY A 12 31.26 -0.39 2.44
CA GLY A 12 31.62 -1.81 2.21
C GLY A 12 31.73 -2.19 0.74
N VAL A 13 32.13 -3.45 0.49
CA VAL A 13 32.17 -4.07 -0.84
C VAL A 13 31.39 -5.38 -0.79
N ALA A 14 30.41 -5.55 -1.69
CA ALA A 14 29.62 -6.77 -1.83
C ALA A 14 29.81 -7.36 -3.22
N ILE A 15 30.00 -8.69 -3.31
CA ILE A 15 30.14 -9.45 -4.56
C ILE A 15 29.16 -10.61 -4.50
N ALA A 16 28.09 -10.56 -5.30
CA ALA A 16 27.05 -11.57 -5.37
C ALA A 16 26.29 -11.48 -6.72
N PRO A 17 25.54 -12.52 -7.12
CA PRO A 17 24.59 -12.40 -8.23
C PRO A 17 23.56 -11.31 -7.99
N ALA A 18 23.16 -10.59 -9.04
CA ALA A 18 22.10 -9.59 -8.95
C ALA A 18 20.72 -10.27 -8.87
N LEU A 19 19.93 -9.93 -7.84
CA LEU A 19 18.50 -10.18 -7.80
C LEU A 19 17.79 -8.91 -8.28
N VAL A 20 17.15 -8.97 -9.44
CA VAL A 20 16.35 -7.86 -9.96
C VAL A 20 14.97 -7.93 -9.31
N LEU A 21 14.69 -7.00 -8.41
CA LEU A 21 13.34 -6.78 -7.90
C LEU A 21 12.61 -5.91 -8.90
N ASP A 22 11.78 -6.51 -9.74
CA ASP A 22 10.88 -5.73 -10.59
C ASP A 22 9.75 -5.15 -9.72
N SER A 23 9.49 -3.86 -9.87
CA SER A 23 8.30 -3.28 -9.28
C SER A 23 7.14 -3.70 -10.17
N GLU A 24 6.33 -4.67 -9.74
CA GLU A 24 5.04 -4.93 -10.38
C GLU A 24 4.21 -3.65 -10.31
N SER A 25 4.28 -2.84 -11.36
CA SER A 25 3.41 -1.69 -11.51
C SER A 25 2.05 -2.25 -11.92
N PHE A 26 1.22 -2.57 -10.93
CA PHE A 26 -0.12 -3.09 -11.18
C PHE A 26 -0.92 -2.07 -11.98
N ARG A 27 -1.06 -2.32 -13.29
CA ARG A 27 -1.96 -1.54 -14.14
C ARG A 27 -3.39 -2.00 -13.88
N ILE A 28 -3.99 -1.47 -12.82
CA ILE A 28 -5.37 -1.82 -12.42
C ILE A 28 -6.35 -1.25 -13.45
N PRO A 29 -6.99 -2.09 -14.29
CA PRO A 29 -7.89 -1.61 -15.33
C PRO A 29 -9.19 -1.10 -14.71
N ARG A 30 -9.81 -0.11 -15.35
CA ARG A 30 -11.16 0.32 -15.00
C ARG A 30 -12.15 -0.76 -15.44
N ARG A 31 -12.63 -1.56 -14.48
CA ARG A 31 -13.62 -2.60 -14.70
C ARG A 31 -14.83 -2.42 -13.79
N PHE A 32 -15.93 -3.05 -14.19
CA PHE A 32 -17.18 -3.03 -13.47
C PHE A 32 -17.64 -4.46 -13.17
N ILE A 33 -18.33 -4.62 -12.06
CA ILE A 33 -18.95 -5.88 -11.62
C ILE A 33 -20.45 -5.86 -11.92
N ARG A 34 -21.05 -7.03 -12.03
CA ARG A 34 -22.50 -7.17 -12.15
C ARG A 34 -23.17 -6.88 -10.80
N LYS A 35 -24.48 -6.62 -10.83
CA LYS A 35 -25.24 -6.27 -9.62
C LYS A 35 -25.31 -7.43 -8.62
N ASP A 36 -25.40 -8.65 -9.12
CA ASP A 36 -25.40 -9.91 -8.38
C ASP A 36 -24.05 -10.27 -7.76
N GLU A 37 -22.96 -9.65 -8.22
CA GLU A 37 -21.61 -9.89 -7.71
C GLU A 37 -21.23 -8.96 -6.54
N VAL A 38 -22.02 -7.90 -6.28
CA VAL A 38 -21.67 -6.84 -5.31
C VAL A 38 -21.37 -7.39 -3.92
N ASP A 39 -22.22 -8.25 -3.37
CA ASP A 39 -22.03 -8.77 -2.01
C ASP A 39 -20.82 -9.71 -1.91
N THR A 40 -20.56 -10.48 -2.96
CA THR A 40 -19.37 -11.35 -3.06
C THR A 40 -18.09 -10.53 -3.13
N GLU A 41 -18.09 -9.47 -3.92
CA GLU A 41 -16.94 -8.58 -4.10
C GLU A 41 -16.66 -7.72 -2.86
N LEU A 42 -17.69 -7.31 -2.13
CA LEU A 42 -17.54 -6.68 -0.82
C LEU A 42 -16.89 -7.62 0.20
N LYS A 43 -17.34 -8.88 0.27
CA LYS A 43 -16.71 -9.89 1.14
C LYS A 43 -15.26 -10.15 0.74
N ARG A 44 -14.96 -10.20 -0.57
CA ARG A 44 -13.58 -10.36 -1.06
C ARG A 44 -12.69 -9.20 -0.63
N PHE A 45 -13.20 -7.97 -0.73
CA PHE A 45 -12.49 -6.78 -0.25
C PHE A 45 -12.22 -6.84 1.25
N GLU A 46 -13.23 -7.12 2.08
CA GLU A 46 -13.04 -7.21 3.53
C GLU A 46 -12.07 -8.33 3.92
N LEU A 47 -12.13 -9.49 3.25
CA LEU A 47 -11.18 -10.56 3.48
C LEU A 47 -9.74 -10.14 3.13
N ALA A 48 -9.53 -9.46 2.00
CA ALA A 48 -8.22 -8.94 1.62
C ALA A 48 -7.70 -7.92 2.64
N ARG A 49 -8.58 -7.03 3.11
CA ARG A 49 -8.26 -6.05 4.15
C ARG A 49 -7.86 -6.72 5.46
N THR A 50 -8.60 -7.73 5.92
CA THR A 50 -8.26 -8.49 7.14
C THR A 50 -6.89 -9.15 7.00
N LYS A 51 -6.60 -9.78 5.85
CA LYS A 51 -5.28 -10.37 5.60
C LYS A 51 -4.15 -9.34 5.61
N ALA A 52 -4.35 -8.18 4.99
CA ALA A 52 -3.36 -7.11 5.02
C ALA A 52 -3.10 -6.61 6.46
N ILE A 53 -4.14 -6.52 7.29
CA ILE A 53 -4.01 -6.17 8.72
C ILE A 53 -3.20 -7.22 9.48
N GLU A 54 -3.49 -8.51 9.27
CA GLU A 54 -2.74 -9.63 9.88
C GLU A 54 -1.26 -9.58 9.48
N GLU A 55 -0.97 -9.49 8.19
CA GLU A 55 0.41 -9.42 7.68
C GLU A 55 1.19 -8.21 8.20
N ILE A 56 0.55 -7.04 8.31
CA ILE A 56 1.20 -5.84 8.86
C ILE A 56 1.41 -5.99 10.37
N SER A 57 0.48 -6.61 11.09
CA SER A 57 0.59 -6.84 12.53
C SER A 57 1.73 -7.82 12.84
N ASP A 58 1.86 -8.90 12.07
CA ASP A 58 2.96 -9.86 12.22
C ASP A 58 4.32 -9.21 12.00
N ILE A 59 4.43 -8.34 10.98
CA ILE A 59 5.66 -7.61 10.72
C ILE A 59 5.95 -6.62 11.86
N ARG A 60 4.95 -5.87 12.33
CA ARG A 60 5.08 -4.95 13.46
C ARG A 60 5.62 -5.68 14.69
N ASP A 61 5.05 -6.83 15.03
CA ASP A 61 5.41 -7.60 16.22
C ASP A 61 6.83 -8.19 16.09
N SER A 62 7.21 -8.67 14.90
CA SER A 62 8.58 -9.11 14.62
C SER A 62 9.60 -7.98 14.79
N VAL A 63 9.26 -6.76 14.37
CA VAL A 63 10.14 -5.59 14.46
C VAL A 63 10.27 -5.06 15.89
N HIS A 64 9.18 -5.07 16.68
CA HIS A 64 9.25 -4.73 18.10
C HIS A 64 10.19 -5.67 18.85
N SER A 65 10.15 -6.97 18.55
CA SER A 65 11.02 -7.97 19.19
C SER A 65 12.51 -7.75 18.90
N ALA A 66 12.84 -7.11 17.77
CA ALA A 66 14.21 -6.81 17.34
C ALA A 66 14.76 -5.46 17.87
N ALA A 67 14.11 -4.87 18.88
CA ALA A 67 14.54 -3.66 19.61
C ALA A 67 14.66 -2.36 18.78
N LYS A 68 13.83 -2.19 17.74
CA LYS A 68 13.68 -0.92 17.01
C LYS A 68 12.27 -0.36 17.17
N GLU A 69 11.97 0.15 18.36
CA GLU A 69 10.67 0.70 18.73
C GLU A 69 10.19 1.80 17.76
N GLU A 70 11.11 2.64 17.26
CA GLU A 70 10.81 3.67 16.24
C GLU A 70 10.32 3.08 14.90
N VAL A 71 10.76 1.88 14.53
CA VAL A 71 10.33 1.23 13.28
C VAL A 71 8.96 0.59 13.45
N GLY A 72 8.61 0.12 14.66
CA GLY A 72 7.26 -0.37 14.98
C GLY A 72 6.18 0.70 14.77
N LEU A 73 6.47 1.96 15.12
CA LEU A 73 5.56 3.10 14.92
C LEU A 73 5.17 3.35 13.45
N ILE A 74 5.99 2.93 12.50
CA ILE A 74 5.68 3.02 11.07
C ILE A 74 4.52 2.08 10.74
N PHE A 75 4.56 0.85 11.23
CA PHE A 75 3.50 -0.14 11.00
C PHE A 75 2.22 0.19 11.75
N ASP A 76 2.30 0.81 12.94
CA ASP A 76 1.10 1.32 13.62
C ASP A 76 0.37 2.39 12.79
N ALA A 77 1.12 3.25 12.08
CA ALA A 77 0.51 4.21 11.16
C ALA A 77 -0.17 3.49 9.98
N HIS A 78 0.44 2.42 9.45
CA HIS A 78 -0.17 1.63 8.37
C HIS A 78 -1.48 0.95 8.81
N LEU A 79 -1.51 0.38 10.01
CA LEU A 79 -2.72 -0.22 10.58
C LEU A 79 -3.83 0.82 10.75
N ARG A 80 -3.51 2.00 11.31
CA ARG A 80 -4.47 3.11 11.43
C ARG A 80 -5.03 3.55 10.08
N MET A 81 -4.20 3.52 9.04
CA MET A 81 -4.64 3.87 7.69
C MET A 81 -5.64 2.87 7.12
N LEU A 82 -5.47 1.57 7.39
CA LEU A 82 -6.41 0.53 6.98
C LEU A 82 -7.75 0.61 7.72
N ASP A 83 -7.78 1.19 8.92
CA ASP A 83 -8.99 1.48 9.70
C ASP A 83 -9.67 2.81 9.31
N ASP A 84 -9.03 3.65 8.50
CA ASP A 84 -9.55 4.96 8.14
C ASP A 84 -10.92 4.87 7.43
N PRO A 85 -11.90 5.76 7.72
CA PRO A 85 -13.20 5.80 7.05
C PRO A 85 -13.14 5.90 5.51
N LEU A 86 -12.09 6.49 4.94
CA LEU A 86 -11.87 6.52 3.49
C LEU A 86 -11.66 5.10 2.95
N ILE A 87 -11.00 4.23 3.71
CA ILE A 87 -10.81 2.82 3.34
C ILE A 87 -12.06 2.00 3.68
N THR A 88 -12.52 2.08 4.93
CA THR A 88 -13.60 1.22 5.45
C THR A 88 -15.01 1.60 4.98
N ARG A 89 -15.20 2.81 4.43
CA ARG A 89 -16.52 3.25 3.93
C ARG A 89 -16.49 3.63 2.46
N GLU A 90 -15.54 4.47 2.02
CA GLU A 90 -15.55 4.98 0.64
C GLU A 90 -15.27 3.88 -0.39
N ILE A 91 -14.41 2.89 -0.08
CA ILE A 91 -14.14 1.76 -0.98
C ILE A 91 -15.40 0.87 -1.12
N PRO A 92 -16.01 0.35 -0.04
CA PRO A 92 -17.27 -0.38 -0.11
C PRO A 92 -18.38 0.39 -0.82
N GLU A 93 -18.49 1.70 -0.60
CA GLU A 93 -19.47 2.54 -1.27
C GLU A 93 -19.25 2.57 -2.78
N LYS A 94 -18.00 2.68 -3.26
CA LYS A 94 -17.70 2.64 -4.69
C LYS A 94 -17.98 1.28 -5.32
N ILE A 95 -17.71 0.19 -4.61
CA ILE A 95 -18.06 -1.17 -5.06
C ILE A 95 -19.58 -1.28 -5.18
N LYS A 96 -20.33 -0.85 -4.16
CA LYS A 96 -21.79 -0.98 -4.11
C LYS A 96 -22.53 -0.06 -5.10
N THR A 97 -22.17 1.22 -5.13
CA THR A 97 -22.93 2.25 -5.87
C THR A 97 -22.44 2.42 -7.30
N LYS A 98 -21.12 2.39 -7.51
CA LYS A 98 -20.51 2.55 -8.84
C LYS A 98 -20.23 1.22 -9.54
N ARG A 99 -20.41 0.10 -8.84
CA ARG A 99 -20.13 -1.26 -9.35
C ARG A 99 -18.71 -1.39 -9.87
N TYR A 100 -17.74 -0.75 -9.21
CA TYR A 100 -16.34 -0.95 -9.54
C TYR A 100 -15.84 -2.29 -8.99
N THR A 101 -14.86 -2.90 -9.66
CA THR A 101 -14.11 -4.00 -9.03
C THR A 101 -13.37 -3.47 -7.79
N PRO A 102 -13.15 -4.32 -6.76
CA PRO A 102 -12.44 -3.91 -5.55
C PRO A 102 -11.09 -3.24 -5.82
N GLU A 103 -10.28 -3.81 -6.72
CA GLU A 103 -8.94 -3.30 -7.05
C GLU A 103 -9.03 -1.88 -7.62
N TYR A 104 -10.00 -1.66 -8.51
CA TYR A 104 -10.21 -0.35 -9.10
C TYR A 104 -10.73 0.66 -8.06
N ALA A 105 -11.64 0.24 -7.18
CA ALA A 105 -12.14 1.09 -6.10
C ALA A 105 -11.02 1.53 -5.14
N VAL A 106 -10.18 0.58 -4.70
CA VAL A 106 -8.96 0.81 -3.91
C VAL A 106 -8.05 1.81 -4.63
N SER A 107 -7.67 1.54 -5.88
CA SER A 107 -6.79 2.43 -6.66
C SER A 107 -7.35 3.85 -6.76
N ARG A 108 -8.67 4.01 -6.88
CA ARG A 108 -9.32 5.32 -6.98
C ARG A 108 -9.33 6.09 -5.66
N VAL A 109 -9.55 5.41 -4.54
CA VAL A 109 -9.52 6.03 -3.21
C VAL A 109 -8.09 6.42 -2.84
N PHE A 110 -7.11 5.55 -3.05
CA PHE A 110 -5.71 5.86 -2.79
C PHE A 110 -5.19 7.01 -3.65
N LYS A 111 -5.54 7.05 -4.95
CA LYS A 111 -5.22 8.22 -5.80
C LYS A 111 -5.84 9.52 -5.30
N LYS A 112 -7.06 9.46 -4.72
CA LYS A 112 -7.74 10.64 -4.16
C LYS A 112 -7.02 11.14 -2.90
N ILE A 113 -6.49 10.25 -2.07
CA ILE A 113 -5.73 10.59 -0.86
C ILE A 113 -4.36 11.17 -1.23
N VAL A 114 -3.64 10.51 -2.15
CA VAL A 114 -2.27 10.89 -2.52
C VAL A 114 -2.21 12.20 -3.32
N LYS A 115 -3.22 12.50 -4.14
CA LYS A 115 -3.22 13.69 -5.01
C LYS A 115 -2.95 15.01 -4.26
N PRO A 116 -3.73 15.41 -3.23
CA PRO A 116 -3.48 16.67 -2.52
C PRO A 116 -2.12 16.67 -1.80
N ILE A 117 -1.65 15.52 -1.30
CA ILE A 117 -0.35 15.42 -0.63
C ILE A 117 0.80 15.72 -1.61
N LYS A 118 0.71 15.22 -2.84
CA LYS A 118 1.70 15.51 -3.90
C LYS A 118 1.70 16.98 -4.31
N GLU A 119 0.56 17.66 -4.25
CA GLU A 119 0.44 19.07 -4.62
C GLU A 119 1.12 20.01 -3.59
N LEU A 120 1.35 19.54 -2.35
CA LEU A 120 2.04 20.31 -1.31
C LEU A 120 3.55 20.46 -1.56
N ASN A 121 4.16 19.63 -2.42
CA ASN A 121 5.61 19.64 -2.75
C ASN A 121 6.58 19.65 -1.55
N ASP A 122 6.15 19.16 -0.39
CA ASP A 122 6.98 19.03 0.81
C ASP A 122 7.66 17.65 0.85
N ALA A 123 8.98 17.63 0.99
CA ALA A 123 9.80 16.42 0.99
C ALA A 123 9.39 15.41 2.08
N TYR A 124 8.93 15.87 3.25
CA TYR A 124 8.46 14.99 4.32
C TYR A 124 7.18 14.26 3.92
N PHE A 125 6.22 14.98 3.32
CA PHE A 125 4.95 14.41 2.87
C PHE A 125 5.08 13.53 1.64
N ILE A 126 6.03 13.84 0.74
CA ILE A 126 6.33 13.00 -0.43
C ILE A 126 6.88 11.63 -0.01
N GLN A 127 7.70 11.56 1.04
CA GLN A 127 8.17 10.27 1.56
C GLN A 127 7.01 9.43 2.09
N ARG A 128 6.05 10.04 2.81
CA ARG A 128 4.83 9.38 3.31
C ARG A 128 3.91 8.89 2.20
N VAL A 129 3.96 9.46 1.00
CA VAL A 129 3.16 8.98 -0.14
C VAL A 129 3.53 7.54 -0.54
N ASN A 130 4.79 7.16 -0.37
CA ASN A 130 5.21 5.78 -0.68
C ASN A 130 4.56 4.76 0.26
N ASP A 131 4.36 5.12 1.54
CA ASP A 131 3.62 4.31 2.51
C ASP A 131 2.20 3.96 2.00
N PHE A 132 1.51 4.92 1.38
CA PHE A 132 0.20 4.67 0.77
C PHE A 132 0.30 3.67 -0.39
N TYR A 133 1.32 3.76 -1.22
CA TYR A 133 1.49 2.82 -2.33
C TYR A 133 1.86 1.41 -1.85
N ASP A 134 2.64 1.30 -0.78
CA ASP A 134 3.01 0.01 -0.21
C ASP A 134 1.81 -0.70 0.41
N ILE A 135 0.94 0.04 1.09
CA ILE A 135 -0.32 -0.52 1.62
C ILE A 135 -1.28 -0.87 0.48
N GLN A 136 -1.33 -0.10 -0.61
CA GLN A 136 -2.20 -0.41 -1.75
C GLN A 136 -1.80 -1.70 -2.49
N LYS A 137 -0.54 -2.14 -2.34
CA LYS A 137 0.01 -3.33 -3.01
C LYS A 137 -0.17 -4.62 -2.22
N ARG A 138 -0.31 -4.52 -0.90
CA ARG A 138 -0.61 -5.65 -0.01
C ARG A 138 -2.09 -6.01 -0.13
#